data_AF-A0A564ZN37-F1
#
_entry.id   AF-A0A564ZN37-F1
#
_cell.length_a   1.000
_cell.length_b   1.000
_cell.length_c   1.000
_cell.angle_alpha   90.00
_cell.angle_beta   90.00
_cell.angle_gamma   90.00
#
_symmetry.space_group_name_H-M   'P 1'
#
loop_
_entity.id
_entity.type
_entity.pdbx_description
1 polymer ?
#
loop_
_entity_poly.entity_id
_entity_poly.type
_entity_poly.pdbx_seq_one_letter_code
_entity_poly.pdbx_strand_id
1 'polypeptide(L)'
;MTRFVCRWFLPSFLIVLLSGCGTRDDRVVAKANALARTGQSAESLRLLTEYLVQYPLSIVPRRAKILLAIHAERSEEALADYAAITTSQAKDDTALLHMLALGLIRDAWQRHDGFLRARAAAALTELADLSAEWLLKRGLDHPDPTVRALVAETVGRSRNLAFQLDLERLLNDPDPFVRAEAAGQSAGLANPPANPFCDERSRTATLR
;
A
#
# COMPACT_ATOMS: atom_id res chain seq x y z
N MET A 1 -26.48 -76.28 16.30
CA MET A 1 -26.59 -75.39 15.13
C MET A 1 -26.56 -73.96 15.66
N THR A 2 -25.38 -73.35 15.78
CA THR A 2 -24.64 -72.51 14.80
C THR A 2 -24.78 -71.02 15.13
N ARG A 3 -23.66 -70.48 15.67
CA ARG A 3 -23.16 -69.10 15.74
C ARG A 3 -23.73 -68.17 14.66
N PHE A 4 -23.89 -66.88 14.95
CA PHE A 4 -23.36 -65.81 14.07
C PHE A 4 -23.33 -64.45 14.79
N VAL A 5 -22.12 -64.04 15.14
CA VAL A 5 -21.71 -62.65 15.38
C VAL A 5 -21.83 -61.93 14.03
N CYS A 6 -22.66 -60.89 13.92
CA CYS A 6 -22.63 -60.02 12.75
C CYS A 6 -22.06 -58.65 13.13
N ARG A 7 -20.74 -58.59 12.93
CA ARG A 7 -19.87 -57.43 12.92
C ARG A 7 -20.03 -56.76 11.56
N TRP A 8 -20.73 -55.63 11.50
CA TRP A 8 -20.72 -54.73 10.34
C TRP A 8 -20.43 -53.33 10.86
N PHE A 9 -19.14 -52.97 10.91
CA PHE A 9 -18.52 -52.09 9.92
C PHE A 9 -19.21 -50.71 9.88
N LEU A 10 -18.64 -49.77 10.65
CA LEU A 10 -18.73 -48.35 10.35
C LEU A 10 -18.33 -48.17 8.88
N PRO A 11 -19.16 -47.57 8.01
CA PRO A 11 -18.60 -46.84 6.90
C PRO A 11 -18.10 -45.53 7.50
N SER A 12 -16.78 -45.45 7.70
CA SER A 12 -16.06 -44.19 7.64
C SER A 12 -16.56 -43.43 6.41
N PHE A 13 -17.45 -42.45 6.63
CA PHE A 13 -17.79 -41.50 5.59
C PHE A 13 -16.54 -40.68 5.38
N LEU A 14 -15.79 -41.15 4.38
CA LEU A 14 -14.67 -40.51 3.75
C LEU A 14 -14.99 -39.01 3.66
N ILE A 15 -14.20 -38.21 4.37
CA ILE A 15 -14.06 -36.79 4.14
C ILE A 15 -13.61 -36.65 2.70
N VAL A 16 -14.57 -36.53 1.78
CA VAL A 16 -14.31 -36.09 0.42
C VAL A 16 -14.12 -34.58 0.52
N LEU A 17 -12.85 -34.21 0.56
CA LEU A 17 -12.33 -32.87 0.36
C LEU A 17 -13.06 -32.20 -0.83
N LEU A 18 -13.97 -31.29 -0.53
CA LEU A 18 -14.49 -30.29 -1.47
C LEU A 18 -13.40 -29.24 -1.76
N SER A 19 -12.30 -29.67 -2.38
CA SER A 19 -11.29 -28.78 -2.93
C SER A 19 -11.69 -28.47 -4.38
N GLY A 20 -12.51 -27.44 -4.59
CA GLY A 20 -12.71 -26.91 -5.95
C GLY A 20 -14.06 -26.27 -6.31
N CYS A 21 -14.84 -25.71 -5.38
CA CYS A 21 -15.95 -24.83 -5.76
C CYS A 21 -15.48 -23.38 -5.87
N GLY A 22 -14.72 -23.05 -6.92
CA GLY A 22 -14.47 -21.65 -7.27
C GLY A 22 -15.77 -21.00 -7.74
N THR A 23 -16.24 -19.98 -7.01
CA THR A 23 -17.41 -19.18 -7.37
C THR A 23 -17.19 -18.45 -8.71
N ARG A 24 -18.25 -17.88 -9.29
CA ARG A 24 -18.13 -17.05 -10.51
C ARG A 24 -17.11 -15.91 -10.29
N ASP A 25 -17.17 -15.29 -9.12
CA ASP A 25 -16.26 -14.22 -8.70
C ASP A 25 -14.80 -14.72 -8.63
N ASP A 26 -14.56 -15.92 -8.08
CA ASP A 26 -13.21 -16.49 -8.01
C ASP A 26 -12.63 -16.76 -9.40
N ARG A 27 -13.45 -17.23 -10.34
CA ARG A 27 -13.01 -17.54 -11.71
C ARG A 27 -12.63 -16.29 -12.49
N VAL A 28 -13.42 -15.22 -12.38
CA VAL A 28 -13.11 -13.95 -13.06
C VAL A 28 -11.87 -13.29 -12.47
N VAL A 29 -11.70 -13.35 -11.14
CA VAL A 29 -10.49 -12.85 -10.46
C VAL A 29 -9.26 -13.65 -10.85
N ALA A 30 -9.34 -14.98 -10.91
CA ALA A 30 -8.23 -15.82 -11.35
C ALA A 30 -7.80 -15.49 -12.79
N LYS A 31 -8.77 -15.27 -13.69
CA LYS A 31 -8.50 -14.86 -15.08
C LYS A 31 -7.87 -13.47 -15.16
N ALA A 32 -8.37 -12.49 -14.40
CA ALA A 32 -7.79 -11.15 -14.32
C ALA A 32 -6.33 -11.20 -13.84
N ASN A 33 -6.08 -11.92 -12.74
CA ASN A 33 -4.73 -12.10 -12.21
C ASN A 33 -3.78 -12.79 -13.21
N ALA A 34 -4.27 -13.74 -14.00
CA ALA A 34 -3.47 -14.36 -15.06
C ALA A 34 -3.06 -13.35 -16.14
N LEU A 35 -4.00 -12.52 -16.60
CA LEU A 35 -3.73 -11.44 -17.58
C LEU A 35 -2.71 -10.44 -17.03
N ALA A 36 -2.84 -10.03 -15.77
CA ALA A 36 -1.90 -9.10 -15.15
C ALA A 36 -0.48 -9.69 -15.06
N ARG A 37 -0.34 -10.98 -14.72
CA ARG A 37 0.96 -11.67 -14.69
C ARG A 37 1.64 -11.75 -16.06
N THR A 38 0.87 -11.74 -17.14
CA THR A 38 1.41 -11.71 -18.52
C THR A 38 1.66 -10.29 -19.03
N GLY A 39 1.63 -9.27 -18.15
CA GLY A 39 1.82 -7.85 -18.52
C GLY A 39 0.60 -7.19 -19.17
N GLN A 40 -0.53 -7.91 -19.27
CA GLN A 40 -1.77 -7.41 -19.88
C GLN A 40 -2.65 -6.71 -18.83
N SER A 41 -2.07 -5.79 -18.06
CA SER A 41 -2.74 -5.10 -16.96
C SER A 41 -3.98 -4.31 -17.42
N ALA A 42 -3.92 -3.69 -18.59
CA ALA A 42 -5.06 -2.98 -19.17
C ALA A 42 -6.25 -3.90 -19.47
N GLU A 43 -6.00 -5.08 -20.04
CA GLU A 43 -7.04 -6.07 -20.33
C GLU A 43 -7.60 -6.68 -19.04
N SER A 44 -6.74 -6.96 -18.07
CA SER A 44 -7.13 -7.42 -16.73
C SER A 44 -8.12 -6.46 -16.07
N LEU A 45 -7.80 -5.16 -16.04
CA LEU A 45 -8.67 -4.13 -15.46
C LEU A 45 -9.97 -3.94 -16.26
N ARG A 46 -9.91 -4.02 -17.59
CA ARG A 46 -11.10 -3.96 -18.45
C ARG A 46 -12.05 -5.13 -18.14
N LEU A 47 -11.53 -6.34 -18.06
CA LEU A 47 -12.32 -7.54 -17.76
C LEU A 47 -13.06 -7.42 -16.41
N LEU A 48 -12.39 -6.92 -15.37
CA LEU A 48 -13.04 -6.69 -14.07
C LEU A 48 -14.06 -5.55 -14.13
N THR A 49 -13.79 -4.51 -14.92
CA THR A 49 -14.74 -3.40 -15.12
C THR A 49 -16.02 -3.89 -15.77
N GLU A 50 -15.93 -4.65 -16.86
CA GLU A 50 -17.08 -5.23 -17.57
C GLU A 50 -17.86 -6.19 -16.68
N TYR A 51 -17.16 -6.98 -15.85
CA TYR A 51 -17.81 -7.88 -14.89
C TYR A 51 -18.60 -7.10 -13.83
N LEU A 52 -18.03 -6.02 -13.28
CA LEU A 52 -18.67 -5.22 -12.24
C LEU A 52 -19.84 -4.37 -12.76
N VAL A 53 -19.95 -4.13 -14.06
CA VAL A 53 -21.17 -3.58 -14.68
C VAL A 53 -22.33 -4.57 -14.54
N GLN A 54 -22.07 -5.87 -14.70
CA GLN A 54 -23.10 -6.91 -14.58
C GLN A 54 -23.40 -7.28 -13.12
N TYR A 55 -22.38 -7.23 -12.25
CA TYR A 55 -22.47 -7.61 -10.85
C TYR A 55 -21.93 -6.49 -9.93
N PRO A 56 -22.66 -5.37 -9.79
CA PRO A 56 -22.16 -4.18 -9.10
C PRO A 56 -21.92 -4.40 -7.59
N LEU A 57 -22.57 -5.38 -6.98
CA LEU A 57 -22.41 -5.69 -5.55
C LEU A 57 -21.30 -6.73 -5.27
N SER A 58 -20.63 -7.26 -6.30
CA SER A 58 -19.56 -8.25 -6.13
C SER A 58 -18.30 -7.63 -5.55
N ILE A 59 -18.04 -7.90 -4.27
CA ILE A 59 -16.90 -7.31 -3.52
C ILE A 59 -15.57 -7.96 -3.90
N VAL A 60 -15.52 -9.27 -4.11
CA VAL A 60 -14.28 -10.00 -4.38
C VAL A 60 -13.60 -9.52 -5.68
N PRO A 61 -14.31 -9.41 -6.83
CA PRO A 61 -13.75 -8.84 -8.05
C PRO A 61 -13.42 -7.36 -7.94
N ARG A 62 -14.21 -6.59 -7.17
CA ARG A 62 -13.94 -5.17 -6.92
C ARG A 62 -12.65 -4.97 -6.13
N ARG A 63 -12.44 -5.73 -5.07
CA ARG A 63 -11.20 -5.74 -4.29
C ARG A 63 -10.00 -6.15 -5.16
N ALA A 64 -10.15 -7.16 -6.00
CA ALA A 64 -9.11 -7.55 -6.94
C ALA A 64 -8.78 -6.43 -7.94
N LYS A 65 -9.79 -5.71 -8.46
CA LYS A 65 -9.60 -4.58 -9.37
C LYS A 65 -8.79 -3.46 -8.71
N ILE A 66 -9.10 -3.10 -7.47
CA ILE A 66 -8.34 -2.09 -6.70
C ILE A 66 -6.87 -2.51 -6.59
N LEU A 67 -6.61 -3.74 -6.15
CA LEU A 67 -5.24 -4.24 -6.01
C LEU A 67 -4.49 -4.21 -7.34
N LEU A 68 -5.11 -4.67 -8.42
CA LEU A 68 -4.49 -4.67 -9.75
C LEU A 68 -4.24 -3.26 -10.29
N ALA A 69 -5.12 -2.31 -9.99
CA ALA A 69 -4.94 -0.90 -10.36
C ALA A 69 -3.76 -0.27 -9.62
N ILE A 70 -3.59 -0.59 -8.32
CA ILE A 70 -2.41 -0.18 -7.54
C ILE A 70 -1.13 -0.74 -8.17
N HIS A 71 -1.10 -2.01 -8.59
CA HIS A 71 0.08 -2.58 -9.24
C HIS A 71 0.35 -2.00 -10.64
N ALA A 72 -0.69 -1.54 -11.32
CA ALA A 72 -0.60 -0.97 -12.65
C ALA A 72 -0.33 0.55 -12.68
N GLU A 73 -0.01 1.17 -11.53
CA GLU A 73 0.20 2.63 -11.40
C GLU A 73 -1.01 3.46 -11.87
N ARG A 74 -2.23 2.92 -11.64
CA ARG A 74 -3.53 3.52 -11.97
C ARG A 74 -4.42 3.64 -10.73
N SER A 75 -3.83 4.01 -9.60
CA SER A 75 -4.48 3.98 -8.28
C SER A 75 -5.66 4.96 -8.18
N GLU A 76 -5.66 6.04 -8.96
CA GLU A 76 -6.76 7.02 -9.01
C GLU A 76 -8.10 6.38 -9.44
N GLU A 77 -8.06 5.42 -10.38
CA GLU A 77 -9.26 4.71 -10.84
C GLU A 77 -9.88 3.81 -9.76
N ALA A 78 -9.08 3.41 -8.77
CA ALA A 78 -9.48 2.51 -7.72
C ALA A 78 -10.20 3.20 -6.55
N LEU A 79 -10.17 4.54 -6.47
CA LEU A 79 -10.80 5.28 -5.38
C LEU A 79 -12.33 5.11 -5.38
N ALA A 80 -12.94 5.13 -6.56
CA ALA A 80 -14.38 4.89 -6.74
C ALA A 80 -14.76 3.45 -6.35
N ASP A 81 -13.90 2.48 -6.66
CA ASP A 81 -14.10 1.09 -6.29
C ASP A 81 -13.96 0.88 -4.78
N TYR A 82 -13.01 1.55 -4.12
CA TYR A 82 -12.86 1.48 -2.67
C TYR A 82 -14.10 2.06 -1.95
N ALA A 83 -14.56 3.24 -2.38
CA ALA A 83 -15.75 3.88 -1.81
C ALA A 83 -16.99 2.96 -1.89
N ALA A 84 -17.16 2.27 -3.04
CA ALA A 84 -18.25 1.31 -3.21
C ALA A 84 -18.14 0.09 -2.27
N ILE A 85 -16.94 -0.36 -1.91
CA ILE A 85 -16.75 -1.42 -0.90
C ILE A 85 -17.16 -0.91 0.48
N THR A 86 -16.65 0.26 0.90
CA THR A 86 -16.96 0.86 2.21
C THR A 86 -18.46 1.04 2.41
N THR A 87 -19.20 1.53 1.41
CA THR A 87 -20.66 1.67 1.48
C THR A 87 -21.37 0.34 1.72
N SER A 88 -20.81 -0.78 1.24
CA SER A 88 -21.44 -2.10 1.30
C SER A 88 -21.11 -2.92 2.55
N GLN A 89 -19.91 -2.77 3.14
CA GLN A 89 -19.41 -3.67 4.19
C GLN A 89 -19.60 -3.17 5.63
N ALA A 90 -20.17 -1.97 5.82
CA ALA A 90 -20.38 -1.31 7.12
C ALA A 90 -19.11 -1.03 7.97
N LYS A 91 -17.95 -1.58 7.59
CA LYS A 91 -16.63 -1.37 8.19
C LYS A 91 -15.58 -1.20 7.10
N ASP A 92 -14.70 -0.23 7.27
CA ASP A 92 -13.59 0.04 6.36
C ASP A 92 -12.54 -1.08 6.37
N ASP A 93 -12.13 -1.53 5.18
CA ASP A 93 -10.92 -2.35 4.98
C ASP A 93 -9.70 -1.41 5.02
N THR A 94 -9.25 -1.08 6.23
CA THR A 94 -8.16 -0.13 6.47
C THR A 94 -6.84 -0.58 5.83
N ALA A 95 -6.60 -1.88 5.71
CA ALA A 95 -5.43 -2.41 5.02
C ALA A 95 -5.48 -2.11 3.53
N LEU A 96 -6.64 -2.29 2.90
CA LEU A 96 -6.85 -1.93 1.50
C LEU A 96 -6.75 -0.42 1.26
N LEU A 97 -7.33 0.38 2.15
CA LEU A 97 -7.21 1.84 2.08
C LEU A 97 -5.75 2.28 2.18
N HIS A 98 -5.01 1.68 3.10
CA HIS A 98 -3.59 1.98 3.30
C HIS A 98 -2.76 1.65 2.05
N MET A 99 -2.95 0.47 1.46
CA MET A 99 -2.31 0.11 0.18
C MET A 99 -2.68 1.08 -0.95
N LEU A 100 -3.95 1.48 -1.02
CA LEU A 100 -4.42 2.45 -2.01
C LEU A 100 -3.80 3.83 -1.80
N ALA A 101 -3.69 4.30 -0.55
CA ALA A 101 -3.07 5.58 -0.22
C ALA A 101 -1.60 5.63 -0.65
N LEU A 102 -0.82 4.57 -0.36
CA LEU A 102 0.56 4.45 -0.83
C LEU A 102 0.65 4.43 -2.37
N GLY A 103 -0.27 3.75 -3.04
CA GLY A 103 -0.36 3.75 -4.51
C GLY A 103 -0.66 5.14 -5.09
N LEU A 104 -1.58 5.89 -4.47
CA LEU A 104 -1.92 7.26 -4.87
C LEU A 104 -0.73 8.22 -4.69
N ILE A 105 0.00 8.11 -3.58
CA ILE A 105 1.22 8.90 -3.34
C ILE A 105 2.25 8.62 -4.43
N ARG A 106 2.52 7.34 -4.71
CA ARG A 106 3.45 6.93 -5.78
C ARG A 106 3.04 7.51 -7.13
N ASP A 107 1.77 7.38 -7.50
CA ASP A 107 1.30 7.82 -8.82
C ASP A 107 1.31 9.35 -8.94
N ALA A 108 1.08 10.06 -7.84
CA ALA A 108 1.15 11.52 -7.77
C ALA A 108 2.57 12.05 -8.02
N TRP A 109 3.61 11.34 -7.58
CA TRP A 109 5.02 11.73 -7.87
C TRP A 109 5.38 11.68 -9.35
N GLN A 110 4.66 10.90 -10.16
CA GLN A 110 4.91 10.83 -11.61
C GLN A 110 4.24 11.98 -12.38
N ARG A 111 3.33 12.73 -11.75
CA ARG A 111 2.61 13.81 -12.42
C ARG A 111 3.54 15.01 -12.65
N HIS A 112 3.29 15.75 -13.72
CA HIS A 112 4.09 16.93 -14.09
C HIS A 112 3.91 18.11 -13.12
N ASP A 113 2.83 18.12 -12.34
CA ASP A 113 2.53 19.17 -11.36
C ASP A 113 3.42 19.04 -10.12
N GLY A 114 4.41 19.93 -10.00
CA GLY A 114 5.33 19.97 -8.86
C GLY A 114 4.63 20.19 -7.51
N PHE A 115 3.50 20.90 -7.49
CA PHE A 115 2.74 21.11 -6.26
C PHE A 115 2.07 19.82 -5.78
N LEU A 116 1.52 19.04 -6.71
CA LEU A 116 0.96 17.73 -6.39
C LEU A 116 2.04 16.77 -5.90
N ARG A 117 3.24 16.80 -6.50
CA ARG A 117 4.39 15.99 -6.03
C ARG A 117 4.79 16.34 -4.60
N ALA A 118 4.94 17.63 -4.30
CA ALA A 118 5.29 18.09 -2.95
C ALA A 118 4.22 17.69 -1.93
N ARG A 119 2.93 17.83 -2.26
CA ARG A 119 1.84 17.38 -1.39
C ARG A 119 1.82 15.87 -1.15
N ALA A 120 2.09 15.08 -2.19
CA ALA A 120 2.19 13.63 -2.05
C ALA A 120 3.38 13.23 -1.17
N ALA A 121 4.53 13.91 -1.32
CA ALA A 121 5.68 13.69 -0.46
C ALA A 121 5.39 14.05 1.00
N ALA A 122 4.77 15.20 1.26
CA ALA A 122 4.33 15.60 2.59
C ALA A 122 3.32 14.61 3.19
N ALA A 123 2.38 14.09 2.38
CA ALA A 123 1.44 13.07 2.84
C ALA A 123 2.15 11.77 3.27
N LEU A 124 3.23 11.39 2.60
CA LEU A 124 4.06 10.25 3.01
C LEU A 124 4.77 10.52 4.35
N THR A 125 5.27 11.75 4.54
CA THR A 125 5.87 12.21 5.81
C THR A 125 4.87 12.11 6.97
N GLU A 126 3.66 12.61 6.76
CA GLU A 126 2.58 12.58 7.77
C GLU A 126 2.08 11.16 8.07
N LEU A 127 2.06 10.28 7.05
CA LEU A 127 1.71 8.88 7.24
C LEU A 127 2.76 8.16 8.10
N ALA A 128 4.03 8.59 8.02
CA ALA A 128 5.17 8.04 8.77
C ALA A 128 5.26 6.51 8.73
N ASP A 129 4.79 5.91 7.63
CA ASP A 129 4.70 4.47 7.49
C ASP A 129 6.00 3.88 6.94
N LEU A 130 6.74 3.23 7.82
CA LEU A 130 8.00 2.56 7.49
C LEU A 130 7.80 1.21 6.81
N SER A 131 6.57 0.67 6.77
CA SER A 131 6.27 -0.53 6.00
C SER A 131 6.41 -0.28 4.48
N ALA A 132 6.31 0.98 4.05
CA ALA A 132 6.49 1.44 2.68
C ALA A 132 7.96 1.73 2.31
N GLU A 133 8.92 0.93 2.78
CA GLU A 133 10.37 1.12 2.52
C GLU A 133 10.69 1.30 1.03
N TRP A 134 10.04 0.53 0.16
CA TRP A 134 10.22 0.63 -1.30
C TRP A 134 9.86 2.02 -1.84
N LEU A 135 8.82 2.64 -1.28
CA LEU A 135 8.35 3.96 -1.70
C LEU A 135 9.24 5.05 -1.12
N LEU A 136 9.68 4.90 0.13
CA LEU A 136 10.66 5.78 0.77
C LEU A 136 11.97 5.80 -0.01
N LYS A 137 12.53 4.64 -0.38
CA LYS A 137 13.73 4.57 -1.23
C LYS A 137 13.54 5.26 -2.57
N ARG A 138 12.40 5.00 -3.24
CA ARG A 138 12.06 5.67 -4.50
C ARG A 138 11.96 7.20 -4.34
N GLY A 139 11.48 7.67 -3.20
CA GLY A 139 11.40 9.08 -2.86
C GLY A 139 12.76 9.74 -2.64
N LEU A 140 13.70 9.05 -1.98
CA LEU A 140 15.08 9.52 -1.77
C LEU A 140 15.88 9.62 -3.08
N ASP A 141 15.49 8.87 -4.12
CA ASP A 141 16.08 8.91 -5.45
C ASP A 141 15.27 9.74 -6.47
N HIS A 142 14.23 10.44 -6.01
CA HIS A 142 13.34 11.16 -6.90
C HIS A 142 14.05 12.33 -7.62
N PRO A 143 13.76 12.61 -8.91
CA PRO A 143 14.42 13.71 -9.64
C PRO A 143 14.13 15.10 -9.06
N ASP A 144 12.94 15.31 -8.50
CA ASP A 144 12.55 16.55 -7.83
C ASP A 144 13.21 16.66 -6.44
N PRO A 145 14.03 17.69 -6.17
CA PRO A 145 14.70 17.87 -4.88
C PRO A 145 13.72 18.07 -3.72
N THR A 146 12.55 18.64 -3.97
CA THR A 146 11.53 18.85 -2.93
C THR A 146 11.02 17.50 -2.39
N VAL A 147 10.82 16.54 -3.29
CA VAL A 147 10.42 15.18 -2.91
C VAL A 147 11.54 14.49 -2.13
N ARG A 148 12.80 14.59 -2.59
CA ARG A 148 13.95 14.01 -1.87
C ARG A 148 14.07 14.57 -0.45
N ALA A 149 13.96 15.88 -0.29
CA ALA A 149 14.07 16.55 1.01
C ALA A 149 12.97 16.10 2.00
N LEU A 150 11.70 16.10 1.57
CA LEU A 150 10.57 15.67 2.41
C LEU A 150 10.64 14.18 2.79
N VAL A 151 11.15 13.35 1.89
CA VAL A 151 11.33 11.92 2.17
C VAL A 151 12.54 11.69 3.09
N ALA A 152 13.62 12.47 2.94
CA ALA A 152 14.75 12.48 3.87
C ALA A 152 14.29 12.84 5.29
N GLU A 153 13.44 13.86 5.43
CA GLU A 153 12.79 14.22 6.69
C GLU A 153 11.99 13.05 7.27
N THR A 154 11.18 12.37 6.43
CA THR A 154 10.36 11.21 6.84
C THR A 154 11.22 10.09 7.44
N VAL A 155 12.27 9.67 6.71
CA VAL A 155 13.14 8.59 7.18
C VAL A 155 14.00 9.01 8.36
N GLY A 156 14.40 10.29 8.43
CA GLY A 156 15.09 10.87 9.57
C GLY A 156 14.28 10.83 10.86
N ARG A 157 13.02 11.30 10.80
CA ARG A 157 12.07 11.29 11.92
C ARG A 157 11.81 9.88 12.44
N SER A 158 11.81 8.89 11.55
CA SER A 158 11.60 7.49 11.89
C SER A 158 12.68 6.88 12.78
N ARG A 159 13.89 7.45 12.75
CA ARG A 159 15.12 6.91 13.35
C ARG A 159 15.44 5.47 12.99
N ASN A 160 14.94 5.00 11.84
CA ASN A 160 15.24 3.68 11.35
C ASN A 160 16.64 3.68 10.71
N LEU A 161 17.58 2.98 11.36
CA LEU A 161 18.96 2.87 10.91
C LEU A 161 19.10 2.22 9.52
N ALA A 162 18.06 1.55 9.01
CA ALA A 162 18.03 1.05 7.64
C ALA A 162 18.24 2.14 6.58
N PHE A 163 17.90 3.41 6.89
CA PHE A 163 18.05 4.55 5.98
C PHE A 163 19.29 5.41 6.27
N GLN A 164 20.15 5.01 7.22
CA GLN A 164 21.31 5.81 7.59
C GLN A 164 22.24 6.07 6.38
N LEU A 165 22.53 5.02 5.60
CA LEU A 165 23.36 5.15 4.40
C LEU A 165 22.70 6.04 3.34
N ASP A 166 21.37 6.00 3.22
CA ASP A 166 20.64 6.86 2.29
C ASP A 166 20.75 8.33 2.71
N LEU A 167 20.61 8.63 4.00
CA LEU A 167 20.77 9.99 4.54
C LEU A 167 22.22 10.50 4.40
N GLU A 168 23.22 9.65 4.69
CA GLU A 168 24.64 9.99 4.50
C GLU A 168 24.95 10.33 3.04
N ARG A 169 24.36 9.61 2.08
CA ARG A 169 24.49 9.92 0.66
C ARG A 169 23.91 11.30 0.33
N LEU A 170 22.75 11.65 0.89
CA LEU A 170 22.09 12.94 0.66
C LEU A 170 22.85 14.15 1.22
N LEU A 171 23.83 13.96 2.12
CA LEU A 171 24.76 15.02 2.53
C LEU A 171 25.58 15.57 1.36
N ASN A 172 25.70 14.82 0.27
CA ASN A 172 26.38 15.21 -0.96
C ASN A 172 25.39 15.47 -2.13
N ASP A 173 24.09 15.64 -1.85
CA ASP A 173 23.09 15.92 -2.88
C ASP A 173 23.42 17.22 -3.65
N PRO A 174 23.20 17.30 -4.97
CA PRO A 174 23.41 18.54 -5.73
C PRO A 174 22.60 19.71 -5.20
N ASP A 175 21.40 19.45 -4.67
CA ASP A 175 20.51 20.47 -4.16
C ASP A 175 20.87 20.85 -2.70
N PRO A 176 21.11 22.15 -2.42
CA PRO A 176 21.49 22.60 -1.08
C PRO A 176 20.40 22.39 -0.02
N PHE A 177 19.12 22.42 -0.39
CA PHE A 177 18.01 22.20 0.53
C PHE A 177 17.98 20.73 0.97
N VAL A 178 18.19 19.80 0.03
CA VAL A 178 18.29 18.37 0.35
C VAL A 178 19.47 18.08 1.28
N ARG A 179 20.64 18.70 1.05
CA ARG A 179 21.79 18.56 1.96
C ARG A 179 21.50 19.06 3.37
N ALA A 180 20.81 20.20 3.49
CA ALA A 180 20.46 20.78 4.78
C ALA A 180 19.53 19.85 5.56
N GLU A 181 18.50 19.29 4.90
CA GLU A 181 17.61 18.32 5.52
C GLU A 181 18.36 17.06 5.95
N ALA A 182 19.16 16.46 5.07
CA ALA A 182 19.95 15.27 5.39
C ALA A 182 20.88 15.48 6.60
N ALA A 183 21.52 16.65 6.70
CA ALA A 183 22.38 17.00 7.83
C ALA A 183 21.57 17.12 9.14
N GLY A 184 20.42 17.79 9.10
CA GLY A 184 19.52 17.92 10.25
C GLY A 184 19.03 16.57 10.78
N GLN A 185 18.61 15.68 9.87
CA GLN A 185 18.13 14.35 10.23
C GLN A 185 19.25 13.43 10.74
N SER A 186 20.44 13.48 10.14
CA SER A 186 21.59 12.68 10.56
C SER A 186 22.08 13.07 11.95
N ALA A 187 22.05 14.36 12.29
CA ALA A 187 22.36 14.83 13.64
C ALA A 187 21.38 14.31 14.69
N GLY A 188 20.09 14.18 14.34
CA GLY A 188 19.05 13.60 15.20
C GLY A 188 19.21 12.09 15.43
N LEU A 189 19.85 11.36 14.51
CA LEU A 189 20.22 9.95 14.68
C LEU A 189 21.38 9.78 15.67
N ALA A 190 22.36 10.69 15.65
CA ALA A 190 23.53 10.65 16.54
C ALA A 190 23.20 11.06 17.99
N ASN A 191 22.19 11.91 18.19
CA ASN A 191 21.72 12.36 19.51
C ASN A 191 20.20 12.17 19.63
N PRO A 192 19.71 10.95 19.92
CA PRO A 192 18.28 10.72 20.09
C PRO A 192 17.78 11.53 21.31
N PRO A 193 16.79 12.44 21.17
CA PRO A 193 16.19 13.08 22.34
C PRO A 193 15.62 12.02 23.28
N ALA A 194 15.74 12.31 24.58
CA ALA A 194 15.33 11.45 25.69
C ALA A 194 13.83 11.04 25.67
N ASN A 195 13.02 11.65 24.80
CA ASN A 195 11.65 11.26 24.51
C ASN A 195 11.38 11.31 22.99
N PRO A 196 11.06 10.18 22.33
CA PRO A 196 10.84 10.12 20.89
C PRO A 196 9.53 10.77 20.39
N PHE A 197 8.66 11.28 21.29
CA PHE A 197 7.31 11.75 20.96
C PHE A 197 7.03 13.25 21.21
N CYS A 198 8.03 14.09 21.45
CA CYS A 198 7.77 15.53 21.62
C CYS A 198 7.46 16.22 20.28
N ASP A 199 6.15 16.30 20.02
CA ASP A 199 5.45 16.98 18.93
C ASP A 199 5.75 18.50 18.86
N GLU A 200 5.98 18.97 17.63
CA GLU A 200 6.15 20.36 17.17
C GLU A 200 4.94 21.26 17.50
N ARG A 201 3.78 20.69 17.91
CA ARG A 201 2.59 21.44 18.40
C ARG A 201 2.85 22.33 19.62
N SER A 202 3.94 22.14 20.34
CA SER A 202 4.25 22.94 21.54
C SER A 202 4.86 24.32 21.25
N ARG A 203 5.26 24.62 20.01
CA ARG A 203 5.76 25.97 19.63
C ARG A 203 4.67 26.99 19.35
N THR A 204 3.43 26.58 19.07
CA THR A 204 2.32 27.49 18.74
C THR A 204 1.40 27.81 19.93
N ALA A 205 1.65 27.24 21.11
CA ALA A 205 0.83 27.44 22.30
C ALA A 205 1.27 28.63 23.19
N THR A 206 2.37 29.30 22.89
CA THR A 206 2.91 30.41 23.72
C THR A 206 2.74 31.81 23.12
N LEU A 207 1.90 31.96 22.08
CA LEU A 207 1.55 33.27 21.50
C LEU A 207 0.03 33.53 21.53
N ARG A 208 -0.59 33.36 22.70
CA ARG A 208 -1.86 33.99 23.04
C ARG A 208 -1.79 34.64 24.40
#